data_AF-A0A8S4S295-F1
#
_entry.id   AF-A0A8S4S295-F1
#
_cell.length_a   1.000
_cell.length_b   1.000
_cell.length_c   1.000
_cell.angle_alpha   90.00
_cell.angle_beta   90.00
_cell.angle_gamma   90.00
#
_symmetry.space_group_name_H-M   'P 1'
#
loop_
_entity.id
_entity.type
_entity.pdbx_description
1 polymer ?
#
loop_
_entity_poly.entity_id
_entity_poly.type
_entity_poly.pdbx_seq_one_letter_code
_entity_poly.pdbx_strand_id
1 'polypeptide(L)'
;MGIIIVILIFLANRPDIVLVDRSVRHAIIVDITIPHDDNPVKAEKEKVSKYLELAHEITAMWNVESAVIVPIFVSVNGLLAKSFEQHRKKLSLGCWNKGRIQKAVVLETARIVRRFLTLEP
;
A
#
# COMPACT_ATOMS: atom_id res chain seq x y z
N MET A 1 0.07 -19.23 14.08
CA MET A 1 0.83 -18.06 13.61
C MET A 1 -0.17 -16.93 13.40
N GLY A 2 -0.29 -16.01 14.35
CA GLY A 2 -1.38 -15.04 14.41
C GLY A 2 -0.99 -13.71 13.77
N ILE A 3 -1.20 -13.57 12.46
CA ILE A 3 -1.16 -12.27 11.80
C ILE A 3 -2.53 -11.63 12.05
N ILE A 4 -2.55 -10.49 12.74
CA ILE A 4 -3.77 -9.70 12.88
C ILE A 4 -3.73 -8.62 11.81
N ILE A 5 -4.70 -8.66 10.91
CA ILE A 5 -4.96 -7.57 9.97
C ILE A 5 -5.83 -6.56 10.71
N VAL A 6 -5.29 -5.36 10.93
CA VAL A 6 -6.04 -4.28 11.58
C VAL A 6 -6.31 -3.21 10.53
N ILE A 7 -7.59 -2.96 10.25
CA ILE A 7 -8.01 -1.79 9.48
C ILE A 7 -8.16 -0.65 10.49
N LEU A 8 -7.15 0.21 10.53
CA LEU A 8 -7.04 1.27 11.52
C LEU A 8 -8.00 2.42 11.21
N ILE A 9 -8.66 2.98 12.23
CA ILE A 9 -9.52 4.18 12.15
C ILE A 9 -8.87 5.30 12.98
N PHE A 10 -7.73 5.84 12.52
CA PHE A 10 -7.18 7.08 13.09
C PHE A 10 -7.80 8.28 12.38
N LEU A 11 -8.03 9.37 13.13
CA LEU A 11 -8.64 10.61 12.63
C LEU A 11 -7.76 11.34 11.60
N ALA A 12 -6.44 11.11 11.60
CA ALA A 12 -5.49 11.68 10.65
C ALA A 12 -4.53 10.60 10.13
N ASN A 13 -4.08 10.74 8.87
CA ASN A 13 -3.09 9.85 8.21
C ASN A 13 -3.43 8.36 8.27
N ARG A 14 -4.64 7.99 7.85
CA ARG A 14 -5.10 6.60 7.78
C ARG A 14 -4.43 5.84 6.62
N PRO A 15 -3.61 4.81 6.88
CA PRO A 15 -3.11 3.93 5.83
C PRO A 15 -4.19 2.95 5.37
N ASP A 16 -4.02 2.35 4.19
CA ASP A 16 -4.98 1.37 3.68
C ASP A 16 -5.01 0.10 4.53
N ILE A 17 -3.84 -0.41 4.91
CA ILE A 17 -3.71 -1.68 5.65
C ILE A 17 -2.59 -1.55 6.68
N VAL A 18 -2.83 -2.06 7.89
CA VAL A 18 -1.78 -2.32 8.88
C VAL A 18 -1.76 -3.82 9.20
N LEU A 19 -0.59 -4.42 9.02
CA LEU A 19 -0.32 -5.81 9.36
C LEU A 19 0.48 -5.83 10.64
N VAL A 20 0.00 -6.55 11.66
CA VAL A 20 0.75 -6.73 12.91
C VAL A 20 0.99 -8.22 13.11
N ASP A 21 2.26 -8.60 13.10
CA ASP A 21 2.71 -9.92 13.51
C ASP A 21 3.27 -9.85 14.92
N ARG A 22 2.48 -10.29 15.89
CA ARG A 22 2.87 -10.32 17.31
C ARG A 22 3.90 -11.40 17.62
N SER A 23 3.98 -12.44 16.82
CA SER A 23 4.92 -13.54 17.05
C SER A 23 6.36 -13.11 16.78
N VAL A 24 6.56 -12.32 15.71
CA VAL A 24 7.86 -11.72 15.40
C VAL A 24 7.99 -10.28 15.88
N ARG A 25 6.97 -9.74 16.57
CA ARG A 25 6.92 -8.36 17.06
C ARG A 25 7.23 -7.32 15.97
N HIS A 26 6.61 -7.45 14.81
CA HIS A 26 6.78 -6.51 13.70
C HIS A 26 5.43 -6.01 13.20
N ALA A 27 5.39 -4.73 12.82
CA ALA A 27 4.25 -4.13 12.14
C ALA A 27 4.64 -3.66 10.73
N ILE A 28 3.68 -3.69 9.81
CA ILE A 28 3.84 -3.20 8.44
C ILE A 28 2.67 -2.30 8.11
N ILE A 29 2.97 -1.07 7.70
CA ILE A 29 2.01 -0.08 7.24
C ILE A 29 2.04 -0.10 5.71
N VAL A 30 0.92 -0.43 5.09
CA VAL A 30 0.80 -0.53 3.63
C VAL A 30 -0.13 0.54 3.13
N ASP A 31 0.34 1.26 2.10
CA ASP A 31 -0.40 2.34 1.48
C ASP A 31 -0.27 2.24 -0.06
N ILE A 32 -1.38 2.07 -0.73
CA ILE A 32 -1.50 1.78 -2.15
C ILE A 32 -1.87 3.09 -2.88
N THR A 33 -1.10 3.47 -3.89
CA THR A 33 -1.46 4.60 -4.76
C THR A 33 -1.45 4.18 -6.22
N ILE A 34 -2.46 4.70 -6.92
CA ILE A 34 -2.66 4.49 -8.34
C ILE A 34 -2.45 5.82 -9.07
N PRO A 35 -1.20 6.18 -9.41
CA PRO A 35 -0.92 7.45 -10.08
C PRO A 35 -1.25 7.39 -11.57
N HIS A 36 -1.49 8.56 -12.18
CA HIS A 36 -1.56 8.67 -13.63
C HIS A 36 -0.15 8.83 -14.24
N ASP A 37 0.51 9.96 -13.98
CA ASP A 37 1.85 10.31 -14.49
C ASP A 37 2.82 10.76 -13.37
N ASP A 38 2.51 10.45 -12.11
CA ASP A 38 3.35 10.88 -10.99
C ASP A 38 4.71 10.16 -11.01
N ASN A 39 5.76 10.90 -10.64
CA ASN A 39 7.08 10.31 -10.42
C ASN A 39 7.03 9.40 -9.17
N PRO A 40 7.09 8.05 -9.35
CA PRO A 40 6.90 7.12 -8.25
C PRO A 40 7.97 7.28 -7.17
N VAL A 41 9.19 7.68 -7.52
CA VAL A 41 10.29 7.83 -6.57
C VAL A 41 10.04 8.98 -5.60
N LYS A 42 9.51 10.10 -6.10
CA LYS A 42 9.21 11.26 -5.27
C LYS A 42 8.02 10.96 -4.34
N ALA A 43 6.95 10.40 -4.91
CA ALA A 43 5.73 10.07 -4.17
C ALA A 43 5.98 9.00 -3.08
N GLU A 44 6.88 8.03 -3.32
CA GLU A 44 7.31 7.07 -2.30
C GLU A 44 7.97 7.75 -1.10
N LYS A 45 8.90 8.67 -1.32
CA LYS A 45 9.57 9.39 -0.24
C LYS A 45 8.59 10.21 0.58
N GLU A 46 7.66 10.89 -0.09
CA GLU A 46 6.62 11.69 0.57
C GLU A 46 5.72 10.81 1.46
N LYS A 47 5.32 9.62 0.98
CA LYS A 47 4.54 8.67 1.80
C LYS A 47 5.32 8.15 3.00
N VAL A 48 6.59 7.80 2.81
CA VAL A 48 7.43 7.34 3.93
C VAL A 48 7.55 8.45 4.98
N SER A 49 7.73 9.69 4.56
CA SER A 49 7.76 10.84 5.48
C SER A 49 6.42 11.03 6.20
N LYS A 50 5.30 10.93 5.47
CA LYS A 50 3.94 11.10 6.00
C LYS A 50 3.62 10.10 7.12
N TYR A 51 4.02 8.84 6.95
CA TYR A 51 3.67 7.77 7.90
C TYR A 51 4.74 7.52 8.97
N LEU A 52 5.83 8.30 9.00
CA LEU A 52 6.93 8.08 9.94
C LEU A 52 6.49 8.24 11.40
N GLU A 53 5.72 9.28 11.71
CA GLU A 53 5.17 9.50 13.05
C GLU A 53 4.22 8.37 13.45
N LEU A 54 3.32 7.98 12.55
CA LEU A 54 2.41 6.86 12.77
C LEU A 54 3.18 5.55 13.02
N ALA A 55 4.30 5.32 12.33
CA ALA A 55 5.13 4.14 12.56
C ALA A 55 5.71 4.11 13.99
N HIS A 56 6.16 5.24 14.51
CA HIS A 56 6.62 5.33 15.91
C HIS A 56 5.48 5.10 16.91
N GLU A 57 4.32 5.71 16.68
CA GLU A 57 3.13 5.51 17.52
C GLU A 57 2.70 4.04 17.55
N ILE A 58 2.61 3.41 16.39
CA ILE A 58 2.28 1.98 16.21
C ILE A 58 3.26 1.08 16.96
N THR A 59 4.55 1.42 16.88
CA THR A 59 5.62 0.67 17.56
C THR A 59 5.42 0.70 19.07
N ALA A 60 5.15 1.88 19.63
CA ALA A 60 4.90 2.06 21.06
C ALA A 60 3.57 1.44 21.50
N MET A 61 2.47 1.71 20.80
CA MET A 61 1.12 1.29 21.18
C MET A 61 0.95 -0.24 21.18
N TRP A 62 1.55 -0.95 20.22
CA TRP A 62 1.42 -2.41 20.12
C TRP A 62 2.64 -3.18 20.61
N ASN A 63 3.61 -2.50 21.22
CA ASN A 63 4.81 -3.10 21.81
C ASN A 63 5.57 -4.04 20.83
N VAL A 64 5.63 -3.62 19.57
CA VAL A 64 6.41 -4.27 18.51
C VAL A 64 7.82 -3.67 18.47
N GLU A 65 8.78 -4.40 17.91
CA GLU A 65 10.17 -3.95 17.80
C GLU A 65 10.35 -2.94 16.67
N SER A 66 9.60 -3.07 15.57
CA SER A 66 9.61 -2.07 14.51
C SER A 66 8.32 -2.05 13.71
N ALA A 67 8.02 -0.88 13.14
CA ALA A 67 6.96 -0.67 12.16
C ALA A 67 7.56 -0.17 10.84
N VAL A 68 7.35 -0.91 9.77
CA VAL A 68 7.91 -0.59 8.44
C VAL A 68 6.83 -0.06 7.52
N ILE A 69 7.12 1.04 6.84
CA ILE A 69 6.24 1.64 5.84
C ILE A 69 6.54 1.04 4.47
N VAL A 70 5.51 0.52 3.81
CA VAL A 70 5.61 -0.12 2.50
C VAL A 70 4.62 0.54 1.55
N PRO A 71 5.07 1.57 0.79
CA PRO A 71 4.23 2.15 -0.24
C PRO A 71 4.17 1.24 -1.47
N ILE A 72 2.95 0.99 -1.97
CA ILE A 72 2.72 0.25 -3.21
C ILE A 72 2.25 1.23 -4.27
N PHE A 73 3.01 1.34 -5.36
CA PHE A 73 2.67 2.19 -6.50
C PHE A 73 2.36 1.35 -7.73
N VAL A 74 1.16 1.53 -8.26
CA VAL A 74 0.69 0.87 -9.48
C VAL A 74 -0.02 1.90 -10.35
N SER A 75 0.58 2.33 -11.46
CA SER A 75 -0.05 3.34 -12.31
C SER A 75 -1.37 2.86 -12.93
N VAL A 76 -2.21 3.80 -13.37
CA VAL A 76 -3.52 3.51 -13.98
C VAL A 76 -3.46 2.56 -15.19
N ASN A 77 -2.33 2.53 -15.90
CA ASN A 77 -2.04 1.62 -17.01
C ASN A 77 -1.47 0.26 -16.57
N GLY A 78 -1.35 0.02 -15.27
CA GLY A 78 -0.88 -1.23 -14.69
C GLY A 78 0.64 -1.38 -14.59
N LEU A 79 1.43 -0.30 -14.72
CA LEU A 79 2.87 -0.38 -14.48
C LEU A 79 3.17 -0.36 -12.97
N LEU A 80 4.09 -1.22 -12.55
CA LEU A 80 4.56 -1.29 -11.16
C LEU A 80 5.86 -0.49 -11.00
N ALA A 81 6.00 0.20 -9.87
CA ALA A 81 7.27 0.86 -9.53
C ALA A 81 8.41 -0.17 -9.41
N LYS A 82 9.65 0.23 -9.74
CA LYS A 82 10.83 -0.65 -9.66
C LYS A 82 11.09 -1.16 -8.24
N SER A 83 10.78 -0.34 -7.24
CA SER A 83 10.79 -0.62 -5.80
C SER A 83 9.82 -1.72 -5.38
N PHE A 84 8.82 -2.06 -6.21
CA PHE A 84 7.78 -3.02 -5.87
C PHE A 84 8.36 -4.39 -5.48
N GLU A 85 9.43 -4.85 -6.14
CA GLU A 85 10.05 -6.13 -5.76
C GLU A 85 10.66 -6.12 -4.36
N GLN A 86 11.26 -4.99 -3.96
CA GLN A 86 11.80 -4.83 -2.62
C GLN A 86 10.67 -4.81 -1.59
N HIS A 87 9.60 -4.07 -1.88
CA HIS A 87 8.40 -3.98 -1.04
C HIS A 87 7.68 -5.33 -0.92
N ARG A 88 7.58 -6.09 -2.01
CA ARG A 88 7.01 -7.45 -2.02
C ARG A 88 7.79 -8.39 -1.10
N LYS A 89 9.13 -8.33 -1.14
CA LYS A 89 9.99 -9.12 -0.22
C LYS A 89 9.77 -8.74 1.24
N LYS A 90 9.64 -7.45 1.55
CA LYS A 90 9.33 -6.97 2.92
C LYS A 90 7.98 -7.47 3.45
N LEU A 91 6.99 -7.59 2.57
CA LEU A 91 5.66 -8.09 2.91
C LEU A 91 5.59 -9.62 2.96
N SER A 92 6.69 -10.33 2.69
CA SER A 92 6.70 -11.80 2.53
C SER A 92 5.64 -12.32 1.57
N LEU A 93 5.21 -11.48 0.60
CA LEU A 93 4.21 -11.85 -0.38
C LEU A 93 4.82 -12.81 -1.41
N GLY A 94 4.19 -13.96 -1.59
CA GLY A 94 4.57 -14.95 -2.60
C GLY A 94 4.67 -14.38 -4.02
N CYS A 95 5.29 -15.13 -4.93
CA CYS A 95 5.59 -14.69 -6.30
C CYS A 95 4.36 -14.33 -7.17
N TRP A 96 3.15 -14.74 -6.76
CA TRP A 96 1.95 -14.72 -7.61
C TRP A 96 1.16 -13.39 -7.63
N ASN A 97 1.63 -12.34 -6.98
CA ASN A 97 0.75 -11.19 -6.71
C ASN A 97 0.80 -10.06 -7.74
N LYS A 98 1.82 -9.98 -8.61
CA LYS A 98 1.95 -8.88 -9.60
C LYS A 98 0.79 -8.79 -10.58
N GLY A 99 0.57 -9.87 -11.33
CA GLY A 99 -0.43 -9.89 -12.40
C GLY A 99 -1.85 -9.64 -11.89
N ARG A 100 -2.16 -10.06 -10.65
CA ARG A 100 -3.46 -9.81 -10.02
C ARG A 100 -3.66 -8.33 -9.71
N ILE A 101 -2.66 -7.68 -9.11
CA ILE A 101 -2.72 -6.25 -8.79
C ILE A 101 -2.83 -5.43 -10.09
N GLN A 102 -1.97 -5.71 -11.08
CA GLN A 102 -2.01 -5.01 -12.37
C GLN A 102 -3.36 -5.20 -13.07
N LYS A 103 -3.87 -6.44 -13.10
CA LYS A 103 -5.19 -6.74 -13.67
C LYS A 103 -6.31 -5.98 -12.95
N ALA A 104 -6.29 -5.95 -11.62
CA ALA A 104 -7.31 -5.24 -10.85
C ALA A 104 -7.33 -3.75 -11.18
N VAL A 105 -6.16 -3.10 -11.23
CA VAL A 105 -6.04 -1.68 -11.57
C VAL A 105 -6.53 -1.41 -13.00
N VAL A 106 -6.05 -2.16 -13.99
CA VAL A 106 -6.44 -1.95 -15.40
C VAL A 106 -7.93 -2.18 -15.62
N LEU A 107 -8.51 -3.21 -14.98
CA LEU A 107 -9.95 -3.48 -15.08
C LEU A 107 -10.78 -2.34 -14.47
N GLU A 108 -10.35 -1.81 -13.33
CA GLU A 108 -11.06 -0.71 -12.68
C GLU A 108 -10.92 0.60 -13.46
N THR A 109 -9.71 0.92 -13.96
CA THR A 109 -9.49 2.03 -14.89
C THR A 109 -10.42 1.93 -16.10
N ALA A 110 -10.49 0.76 -16.74
CA ALA A 110 -11.38 0.55 -17.90
C ALA A 110 -12.86 0.65 -17.52
N ARG A 111 -13.26 0.21 -16.32
CA ARG A 111 -14.63 0.34 -15.81
C ARG A 111 -15.00 1.81 -15.62
N ILE A 112 -14.12 2.61 -15.02
CA ILE A 112 -14.32 4.05 -14.80
C ILE A 112 -14.45 4.78 -16.15
N VAL A 113 -13.53 4.52 -17.09
CA VAL A 113 -13.56 5.14 -18.42
C VAL A 113 -14.82 4.76 -19.19
N ARG A 114 -15.19 3.48 -19.23
CA ARG A 114 -16.45 3.05 -19.86
C ARG A 114 -17.66 3.74 -19.25
N ARG A 115 -17.75 3.77 -17.91
CA ARG A 115 -18.85 4.44 -17.22
C ARG A 115 -18.92 5.92 -17.61
N PHE A 116 -17.80 6.62 -17.66
CA PHE A 116 -17.75 8.02 -18.06
C PHE A 116 -18.22 8.23 -19.51
N LEU A 117 -17.75 7.39 -20.44
CA LEU A 117 -18.11 7.50 -21.86
C LEU A 117 -19.54 7.05 -22.18
N THR A 118 -20.15 6.21 -21.32
CA THR A 118 -21.53 5.74 -21.48
C THR A 118 -22.55 6.62 -20.75
N LEU A 119 -22.11 7.59 -19.96
CA LEU A 119 -23.00 8.64 -19.48
C LEU A 119 -23.32 9.55 -20.68
N GLU A 120 -24.47 9.34 -21.32
CA GLU A 120 -25.06 10.35 -22.20
C GLU A 120 -25.38 11.61 -21.37
N PRO A 121 -25.27 12.82 -21.95
CA PRO A 121 -25.63 14.08 -21.27
C PRO A 121 -27.10 14.15 -20.87
#